data_AF-A0A940L4T5-F1
#
_entry.id   AF-A0A940L4T5-F1
#
_cell.length_a   1.000
_cell.length_b   1.000
_cell.length_c   1.000
_cell.angle_alpha   90.00
_cell.angle_beta   90.00
_cell.angle_gamma   90.00
#
_symmetry.space_group_name_H-M   'P 1'
#
loop_
_entity.id
_entity.type
_entity.pdbx_description
1 polymer ?
#
loop_
_entity_poly.entity_id
_entity_poly.type
_entity_poly.pdbx_seq_one_letter_code
_entity_poly.pdbx_strand_id
1 'polypeptide(L)'
;MKDITIAREVKDSEIDYSDIPKFSRKDLEKFVRTGRPLVGSSPRKAISIRIEEDVLMKLKKKAKKQGVAYQSLINEILKKAV
;
A
#
# COMPACT_ATOMS: atom_id res chain seq x y z
N MET A 1 -21.68 -21.19 2.23
CA MET A 1 -21.66 -19.93 1.46
C MET A 1 -22.38 -18.90 2.31
N LYS A 2 -21.77 -17.74 2.60
CA LYS A 2 -22.47 -16.70 3.39
C LYS A 2 -23.46 -16.01 2.45
N ASP A 3 -24.73 -15.96 2.85
CA ASP A 3 -25.77 -15.21 2.15
C ASP A 3 -25.33 -13.75 2.07
N ILE A 4 -25.08 -13.26 0.85
CA ILE A 4 -24.79 -11.85 0.61
C ILE A 4 -26.16 -11.17 0.55
N THR A 5 -26.60 -10.62 1.67
CA THR A 5 -27.77 -9.75 1.71
C THR A 5 -27.41 -8.46 0.99
N ILE A 6 -27.98 -8.26 -0.20
CA ILE A 6 -27.81 -7.02 -0.94
C ILE A 6 -28.52 -5.92 -0.13
N ALA A 7 -27.76 -4.93 0.33
CA ALA A 7 -28.33 -3.80 1.05
C ALA A 7 -29.35 -3.07 0.16
N ARG A 8 -30.42 -2.55 0.78
CA ARG A 8 -31.43 -1.77 0.05
C ARG A 8 -30.79 -0.55 -0.62
N GLU A 9 -31.34 -0.13 -1.74
CA GLU A 9 -31.00 1.15 -2.33
C GLU A 9 -31.40 2.29 -1.37
N VAL A 10 -30.48 3.23 -1.15
CA VAL A 10 -30.67 4.40 -0.26
C VAL A 10 -30.66 5.65 -1.13
N LYS A 11 -31.69 6.48 -1.02
CA LYS A 11 -31.74 7.77 -1.75
C LYS A 11 -30.85 8.80 -1.07
N ASP A 12 -30.34 9.77 -1.82
CA ASP A 12 -29.52 10.88 -1.28
C ASP A 12 -30.19 11.63 -0.12
N SER A 13 -31.53 11.72 -0.12
CA SER A 13 -32.32 12.36 0.94
C SER A 13 -32.36 11.56 2.24
N GLU A 14 -32.02 10.27 2.19
CA GLU A 14 -32.02 9.36 3.34
C GLU A 14 -30.60 9.20 3.95
N ILE A 15 -29.59 9.84 3.37
CA ILE A 15 -28.23 9.80 3.91
C ILE A 15 -28.20 10.60 5.23
N ASP A 16 -27.88 9.91 6.31
CA ASP A 16 -27.61 10.54 7.59
C ASP A 16 -26.23 11.20 7.57
N TYR A 17 -26.16 12.46 8.02
CA TYR A 17 -24.95 13.27 8.14
C TYR A 17 -24.72 13.74 9.58
N SER A 18 -25.37 13.09 10.55
CA SER A 18 -25.26 13.43 11.98
C SER A 18 -23.86 13.22 12.55
N ASP A 19 -23.14 12.23 12.02
CA ASP A 19 -21.78 11.84 12.43
C ASP A 19 -20.69 12.43 11.53
N ILE A 20 -20.99 12.65 10.25
CA ILE A 20 -20.03 13.14 9.24
C ILE A 20 -20.66 14.29 8.44
N PRO A 21 -20.01 15.47 8.36
CA PRO A 21 -20.54 16.58 7.58
C PRO A 21 -20.57 16.27 6.08
N LYS A 22 -21.62 16.75 5.41
CA LYS A 22 -21.74 16.63 3.95
C LYS A 22 -20.64 17.46 3.26
N PHE A 23 -19.84 16.81 2.42
CA PHE A 23 -18.83 17.49 1.61
C PHE A 23 -19.49 18.28 0.47
N SER A 24 -19.10 19.54 0.32
CA SER A 24 -19.50 20.32 -0.86
C SER A 24 -18.68 19.91 -2.08
N ARG A 25 -19.14 20.25 -3.30
CA ARG A 25 -18.35 20.06 -4.52
C ARG A 25 -16.98 20.74 -4.44
N LYS A 26 -16.89 21.92 -3.81
CA LYS A 26 -15.64 22.65 -3.60
C LYS A 26 -14.68 21.94 -2.64
N ASP A 27 -15.21 21.16 -1.71
CA ASP A 27 -14.39 20.32 -0.82
C ASP A 27 -13.93 19.07 -1.55
N LEU A 28 -14.79 18.50 -2.40
CA LEU A 28 -14.46 17.35 -3.23
C LEU A 28 -13.32 17.64 -4.22
N GLU A 29 -13.29 18.84 -4.80
CA GLU A 29 -12.22 19.30 -5.70
C GLU A 29 -10.85 19.40 -5.03
N LYS A 30 -10.80 19.58 -3.70
CA LYS A 30 -9.56 19.65 -2.93
C LYS A 30 -9.00 18.26 -2.58
N PHE A 31 -9.80 17.20 -2.72
CA PHE A 31 -9.29 15.85 -2.50
C PHE A 31 -8.34 15.48 -3.64
N VAL A 32 -7.05 15.45 -3.33
CA VAL A 32 -6.04 14.90 -4.22
C VAL A 32 -6.24 13.39 -4.30
N ARG A 33 -6.24 12.83 -5.51
CA ARG A 33 -6.12 11.37 -5.70
C ARG A 33 -4.74 10.94 -5.20
N THR A 34 -4.65 10.58 -3.92
CA THR A 34 -3.39 10.19 -3.29
C THR A 34 -2.84 8.87 -3.79
N GLY A 35 -3.65 8.08 -4.52
CA GLY A 35 -3.27 6.78 -5.04
C GLY A 35 -2.67 5.88 -3.95
N ARG A 36 -1.88 4.88 -4.36
CA ARG A 36 -0.91 4.28 -3.43
C ARG A 36 0.29 5.23 -3.39
N PRO A 37 0.71 5.72 -2.20
CA PRO A 37 1.94 6.49 -2.10
C PRO A 37 3.09 5.78 -2.81
N LEU A 38 3.79 6.49 -3.69
CA LEU A 38 4.93 5.93 -4.41
C LEU A 38 6.02 5.57 -3.39
N VAL A 39 6.39 4.30 -3.33
CA VAL A 39 7.49 3.85 -2.48
C VAL A 39 8.82 4.06 -3.22
N GLY A 40 9.25 5.32 -3.34
CA GLY A 40 10.45 5.77 -4.06
C GLY A 40 10.16 6.68 -5.25
N SER A 41 11.19 7.01 -6.04
CA SER A 41 11.09 7.93 -7.20
C SER A 41 10.28 7.38 -8.37
N SER A 42 10.02 6.06 -8.40
CA SER A 42 9.25 5.39 -9.42
C SER A 42 8.51 4.16 -8.86
N PRO A 43 7.43 3.70 -9.51
CA PRO A 43 6.73 2.48 -9.11
C PRO A 43 7.69 1.28 -9.13
N ARG A 44 7.71 0.51 -8.03
CA ARG A 44 8.47 -0.74 -7.99
C ARG A 44 7.89 -1.72 -9.01
N LYS A 45 8.73 -2.23 -9.91
CA LYS A 45 8.39 -3.32 -10.83
C LYS A 45 8.75 -4.65 -10.18
N ALA A 46 7.90 -5.66 -10.34
CA ALA A 46 8.25 -7.02 -9.95
C ALA A 46 9.36 -7.52 -10.88
N ILE A 47 10.45 -8.00 -10.28
CA ILE A 47 11.59 -8.59 -11.00
C ILE A 47 11.91 -9.94 -10.37
N SER A 48 12.43 -10.85 -11.18
CA SER A 48 12.99 -12.11 -10.72
C SER A 48 14.51 -12.01 -10.71
N ILE A 49 15.13 -12.30 -9.57
CA ILE A 49 16.59 -12.40 -9.42
C ILE A 49 16.91 -13.78 -8.82
N ARG A 50 17.99 -14.40 -9.31
CA ARG A 50 18.50 -15.65 -8.73
C ARG A 50 19.49 -15.31 -7.63
N ILE A 51 19.29 -15.88 -6.45
CA ILE A 51 20.15 -15.72 -5.27
C ILE A 51 20.31 -17.13 -4.68
N GLU A 52 21.52 -17.47 -4.23
CA GLU A 52 21.73 -18.70 -3.46
C GLU A 52 20.89 -18.71 -2.18
N GLU A 53 20.38 -19.88 -1.79
CA GLU A 53 19.46 -20.00 -0.65
C GLU A 53 20.12 -19.58 0.68
N ASP A 54 21.41 -19.88 0.86
CA ASP A 54 22.15 -19.51 2.07
C ASP A 54 22.31 -17.99 2.19
N VAL A 55 22.56 -17.29 1.08
CA VAL A 55 22.64 -15.84 0.99
C VAL A 55 21.29 -15.22 1.31
N LEU A 56 20.19 -15.76 0.75
CA LEU A 56 18.84 -15.30 1.06
C LEU A 56 18.52 -15.46 2.55
N MET A 57 18.88 -16.59 3.17
CA MET A 57 18.69 -16.81 4.61
C MET A 57 19.48 -15.80 5.45
N LYS A 58 20.74 -15.53 5.11
CA LYS A 58 21.58 -14.53 5.80
C LYS A 58 20.97 -13.13 5.71
N LEU A 59 20.47 -12.74 4.53
CA LEU A 59 19.80 -11.46 4.30
C LEU A 59 18.51 -11.35 5.11
N LYS A 60 17.67 -12.40 5.15
CA LYS A 60 16.46 -12.42 5.98
C LYS A 60 16.78 -12.24 7.47
N LYS A 61 17.81 -12.93 7.98
CA LYS A 61 18.25 -12.78 9.38
C LYS A 61 18.74 -11.35 9.67
N LYS A 62 19.52 -10.77 8.76
CA LYS A 62 20.02 -9.38 8.89
C LYS A 62 18.88 -8.36 8.86
N ALA A 63 17.93 -8.52 7.96
CA ALA A 63 16.75 -7.66 7.85
C ALA A 63 15.89 -7.70 9.13
N LYS A 64 15.68 -8.91 9.68
CA LYS A 64 14.98 -9.09 10.96
C LYS A 64 15.67 -8.35 12.11
N LYS A 65 17.00 -8.43 12.19
CA LYS A 65 17.79 -7.69 13.21
C LYS A 65 17.67 -6.17 13.07
N GLN A 66 17.46 -5.68 11.84
CA GLN A 66 17.33 -4.25 11.54
C GLN A 66 15.88 -3.75 11.57
N GLY A 67 14.89 -4.63 11.78
CA GLY A 67 13.47 -4.26 11.76
C GLY A 67 12.94 -3.85 10.38
N VAL A 68 13.62 -4.24 9.30
CA VAL A 68 13.23 -3.90 7.92
C VAL A 68 12.81 -5.14 7.13
N ALA A 69 12.00 -4.95 6.09
CA ALA A 69 11.69 -6.04 5.15
C ALA A 69 12.94 -6.46 4.37
N TYR A 70 13.15 -7.78 4.21
CA TYR A 70 14.34 -8.30 3.51
C TYR A 70 14.46 -7.79 2.06
N GLN A 71 13.33 -7.55 1.38
CA GLN A 71 13.28 -6.99 0.03
C GLN A 71 13.80 -5.54 0.00
N SER A 72 13.48 -4.75 1.03
CA SER A 72 13.99 -3.38 1.16
C SER A 72 15.50 -3.39 1.41
N LEU A 73 15.99 -4.29 2.27
CA LEU A 73 17.42 -4.46 2.52
C LEU A 73 18.18 -4.89 1.25
N ILE A 74 17.64 -5.84 0.48
CA ILE A 74 18.22 -6.24 -0.82
C ILE A 74 18.34 -5.02 -1.74
N ASN A 75 17.26 -4.25 -1.89
CA ASN A 75 17.26 -3.08 -2.74
C ASN A 75 18.26 -2.00 -2.27
N GLU A 76 18.41 -1.79 -0.97
CA GLU A 76 19.41 -0.86 -0.42
C GLU A 76 20.85 -1.31 -0.67
N ILE A 77 21.13 -2.61 -0.55
CA ILE A 77 22.45 -3.17 -0.85
C ILE A 77 22.77 -2.97 -2.34
N LEU A 78 21.82 -3.29 -3.22
CA LEU A 78 21.99 -3.12 -4.66
C LEU A 78 22.20 -1.65 -5.05
N LYS A 79 21.48 -0.71 -4.42
CA LYS A 79 21.67 0.74 -4.62
C LYS A 79 23.04 1.27 -4.22
N LYS A 80 23.72 0.61 -3.27
CA LYS A 80 25.06 1.03 -2.83
C LYS A 80 26.18 0.45 -3.69
N ALA A 81 25.89 -0.60 -4.44
CA ALA A 81 26.84 -1.29 -5.29
C ALA A 81 26.90 -0.73 -6.72
N VAL A 82 25.95 0.14 -7.08
CA VAL A 82 25.83 0.83 -8.37
C VAL A 82 25.97 2.32 -8.13
#